data_AF-A0A4Q1SJ04-F1
#
_entry.id   AF-A0A4Q1SJ04-F1
#
_cell.length_a   1.000
_cell.length_b   1.000
_cell.length_c   1.000
_cell.angle_alpha   90.00
_cell.angle_beta   90.00
_cell.angle_gamma   90.00
#
_symmetry.space_group_name_H-M   'P 1'
#
loop_
_entity.id
_entity.type
_entity.pdbx_description
1 polymer ?
#
loop_
_entity_poly.entity_id
_entity_poly.type
_entity_poly.pdbx_seq_one_letter_code
_entity_poly.pdbx_strand_id
1 'polypeptide(L)'
;MGHRRRGHGGWLMVWDVSFTCDICGKKKGEANHWWMALLTDVPPSEEGQRSGRFTLMPWNVGESRSSEIYHLCGQGCAMQAMERYMDTGEIESELGEYQAHR
;
A
#
# COMPACT_ATOMS: atom_id res chain seq x y z
N MET A 1 2.19 46.19 35.41
CA MET A 1 1.72 44.80 35.25
C MET A 1 1.06 44.73 33.89
N GLY A 2 1.59 44.16 32.81
CA GLY A 2 2.45 42.99 32.61
C GLY A 2 1.86 42.28 31.37
N HIS A 3 2.63 42.18 30.30
CA HIS A 3 2.20 42.09 28.90
C HIS A 3 1.38 40.84 28.47
N ARG A 4 0.51 41.10 27.47
CA ARG A 4 0.13 40.29 26.28
C ARG A 4 0.39 38.77 26.35
N ARG A 5 -0.70 37.99 26.35
CA ARG A 5 -0.67 36.57 26.00
C ARG A 5 -0.58 36.42 24.48
N ARG A 6 0.62 36.10 23.98
CA ARG A 6 0.83 35.51 22.64
C ARG A 6 0.74 33.99 22.78
N GLY A 7 -0.37 33.39 22.34
CA GLY A 7 -0.45 31.96 22.11
C GLY A 7 -0.11 31.69 20.65
N HIS A 8 1.08 31.15 20.40
CA HIS A 8 1.52 30.69 19.08
C HIS A 8 0.64 29.50 18.67
N GLY A 9 -0.25 29.71 17.69
CA GLY A 9 -0.89 28.64 16.94
C GLY A 9 0.17 27.94 16.10
N GLY A 10 0.84 26.96 16.71
CA GLY A 10 1.76 26.07 16.03
C GLY A 10 0.98 25.25 15.01
N TRP A 11 1.19 25.54 13.74
CA TRP A 11 0.73 24.73 12.63
C TRP A 11 1.37 23.34 12.77
N LEU A 12 0.61 22.38 13.28
CA LEU A 12 0.98 20.97 13.15
C LEU A 12 0.95 20.66 11.66
N MET A 13 2.12 20.60 11.04
CA MET A 13 2.27 20.05 9.70
C MET A 13 1.96 18.55 9.80
N VAL A 14 0.68 18.20 9.68
CA VAL A 14 0.27 16.86 9.27
C VAL A 14 0.77 16.72 7.84
N TRP A 15 1.88 16.02 7.67
CA TRP A 15 2.29 15.54 6.35
C TRP A 15 1.18 14.63 5.85
N ASP A 16 0.42 15.10 4.87
CA ASP A 16 -0.64 14.33 4.23
C ASP A 16 0.03 13.18 3.47
N VAL A 17 0.00 11.98 4.06
CA VAL A 17 0.50 10.77 3.39
C VAL A 17 -0.56 10.38 2.37
N SER A 18 -0.33 10.74 1.11
CA SER A 18 -1.21 10.36 0.01
C SER A 18 -0.85 8.95 -0.48
N PHE A 19 -1.81 8.04 -0.47
CA PHE A 19 -1.65 6.68 -1.02
C PHE A 19 -2.18 6.63 -2.45
N THR A 20 -1.57 5.79 -3.29
CA THR A 20 -1.96 5.62 -4.70
C THR A 20 -2.18 4.14 -4.96
N CYS A 21 -3.22 3.79 -5.70
CA CYS A 21 -3.45 2.39 -6.03
C CYS A 21 -2.38 1.87 -7.00
N ASP A 22 -1.75 0.75 -6.67
CA ASP A 22 -0.67 0.16 -7.49
C ASP A 22 -1.16 -0.48 -8.79
N ILE A 23 -2.48 -0.67 -8.92
CA ILE A 23 -3.09 -1.26 -10.12
C ILE A 23 -3.57 -0.19 -11.10
N CYS A 24 -4.25 0.87 -10.64
CA CYS A 24 -4.88 1.85 -11.52
C CYS A 24 -4.42 3.31 -11.33
N GLY A 25 -3.50 3.57 -10.39
CA GLY A 25 -2.98 4.92 -10.12
C GLY A 25 -3.95 5.86 -9.41
N LYS A 26 -5.13 5.40 -8.98
CA LYS A 26 -6.10 6.24 -8.27
C LYS A 26 -5.55 6.65 -6.90
N LYS A 27 -5.59 7.94 -6.59
CA LYS A 27 -5.22 8.46 -5.25
C LYS A 27 -6.28 8.14 -4.20
N LYS A 28 -5.83 7.85 -2.98
CA LYS A 28 -6.70 7.65 -1.82
C LYS A 28 -7.31 8.97 -1.39
N GLY A 29 -8.62 9.09 -1.62
CA GLY A 29 -9.46 10.11 -1.01
C GLY A 29 -10.19 9.58 0.21
N GLU A 30 -11.38 10.14 0.47
CA GLU A 30 -12.22 9.82 1.63
C GLU A 30 -12.97 8.48 1.55
N ALA A 31 -12.83 7.73 0.46
CA ALA A 31 -13.56 6.47 0.28
C ALA A 31 -13.02 5.31 1.14
N ASN A 32 -13.92 4.52 1.73
CA ASN A 32 -13.65 3.50 2.77
C ASN A 32 -13.38 2.07 2.27
N HIS A 33 -13.25 1.84 0.96
CA HIS A 33 -13.17 0.48 0.41
C HIS A 33 -11.76 0.07 -0.03
N TRP A 34 -10.73 0.66 0.58
CA TRP A 34 -9.34 0.33 0.27
C TRP A 34 -8.93 -0.97 0.93
N TRP A 35 -8.01 -1.67 0.27
CA TRP A 35 -7.41 -2.92 0.72
C TRP A 35 -5.89 -2.81 0.61
N MET A 36 -5.21 -3.70 1.32
CA MET A 36 -3.77 -3.88 1.24
C MET A 36 -3.48 -5.29 0.77
N ALA A 37 -2.44 -5.44 -0.04
CA ALA A 37 -1.88 -6.75 -0.35
C ALA A 37 -0.40 -6.81 0.03
N LEU A 38 0.06 -7.99 0.39
CA LEU A 38 1.44 -8.31 0.70
C LEU A 38 1.83 -9.58 -0.05
N LEU A 39 3.00 -9.55 -0.70
CA LEU A 39 3.66 -10.73 -1.22
C LEU A 39 4.76 -11.12 -0.23
N THR A 40 4.70 -12.34 0.30
CA THR A 40 5.76 -12.88 1.16
C THR A 40 6.49 -13.96 0.37
N ASP A 41 7.82 -13.92 0.34
CA ASP A 41 8.60 -15.06 -0.14
C ASP A 41 8.53 -16.19 0.89
N VAL A 42 8.03 -17.35 0.46
CA VAL A 42 7.84 -18.53 1.29
C VAL A 42 8.37 -19.73 0.50
N PRO A 43 9.28 -20.52 1.07
CA PRO A 43 9.81 -21.69 0.39
C PRO A 43 8.66 -22.67 0.08
N PRO A 44 8.71 -23.34 -1.09
CA PRO A 44 7.69 -24.29 -1.47
C PRO A 44 7.71 -25.49 -0.51
N SER A 45 6.54 -26.00 -0.13
CA SER A 45 6.44 -27.18 0.73
C SER A 45 6.80 -28.48 0.01
N GLU A 46 6.67 -28.50 -1.31
CA GLU A 46 6.95 -29.67 -2.14
C GLU A 46 7.67 -29.26 -3.43
N GLU A 47 8.43 -30.21 -3.99
CA GLU A 47 9.18 -30.02 -5.22
C GLU A 47 8.23 -29.78 -6.40
N GLY A 48 8.41 -28.65 -7.11
CA GLY A 48 7.55 -28.24 -8.24
C GLY A 48 6.41 -27.27 -7.88
N GLN A 49 6.21 -26.92 -6.60
CA GLN A 49 5.31 -25.82 -6.22
C GLN A 49 5.99 -24.46 -6.40
N ARG A 50 5.20 -23.44 -6.77
CA ARG A 50 5.67 -22.05 -6.80
C ARG A 50 5.92 -21.56 -5.37
N SER A 51 7.00 -20.83 -5.18
CA SER A 51 7.28 -20.12 -3.93
C SER A 51 6.40 -18.89 -3.79
N GLY A 52 6.23 -18.48 -2.54
CA GLY A 52 5.58 -17.22 -2.20
C GLY A 52 4.12 -17.33 -1.79
N ARG A 53 3.62 -16.26 -1.17
CA ARG A 53 2.27 -16.17 -0.64
C ARG A 53 1.69 -14.78 -0.88
N PHE A 54 0.51 -14.74 -1.49
CA PHE A 54 -0.31 -13.54 -1.59
C PHE A 54 -1.24 -13.43 -0.36
N THR A 55 -1.20 -12.29 0.31
CA THR A 55 -2.07 -12.00 1.47
C THR A 55 -2.88 -10.75 1.19
N LEU A 56 -4.21 -10.86 1.19
CA LEU A 56 -5.13 -9.73 1.08
C LEU A 56 -5.65 -9.33 2.47
N MET A 57 -5.58 -8.04 2.80
CA MET A 57 -5.87 -7.53 4.14
C MET A 57 -6.75 -6.28 4.08
N PRO A 58 -7.65 -6.08 5.08
CA PRO A 58 -8.37 -4.82 5.22
C PRO A 58 -7.39 -3.64 5.35
N TRP A 59 -7.82 -2.45 4.94
CA TRP A 59 -7.00 -1.25 5.10
C TRP A 59 -6.59 -1.01 6.56
N ASN A 60 -5.28 -0.80 6.78
CA ASN A 60 -4.74 -0.37 8.05
C ASN A 60 -3.75 0.77 7.84
N VAL A 61 -4.02 1.93 8.44
CA VAL A 61 -3.18 3.14 8.26
C VAL A 61 -1.76 2.98 8.80
N GLY A 62 -1.56 2.17 9.84
CA GLY A 62 -0.23 1.91 10.40
C GLY A 62 0.62 1.09 9.44
N GLU A 63 0.08 -0.02 8.95
CA GLU A 63 0.77 -0.97 8.08
C GLU A 63 0.90 -0.46 6.64
N SER A 64 -0.07 0.32 6.15
CA SER A 64 -0.07 0.87 4.78
C SER A 64 1.17 1.71 4.45
N ARG A 65 1.93 2.15 5.45
CA ARG A 65 3.17 2.93 5.25
C ARG A 65 4.39 2.07 4.97
N SER A 66 4.31 0.74 5.11
CA SER A 66 5.38 -0.16 4.71
C SER A 66 5.54 -0.13 3.19
N SER A 67 6.79 -0.16 2.72
CA SER A 67 7.13 -0.25 1.29
C SER A 67 6.78 -1.59 0.67
N GLU A 68 6.50 -2.61 1.48
CA GLU A 68 6.14 -3.96 1.03
C GLU A 68 4.64 -4.12 0.76
N ILE A 69 3.84 -3.11 1.13
CA ILE A 69 2.39 -3.14 0.97
C ILE A 69 2.00 -2.53 -0.37
N TYR A 70 1.22 -3.31 -1.12
CA TYR A 70 0.47 -2.83 -2.27
C TYR A 70 -0.86 -2.24 -1.81
N HIS A 71 -1.19 -1.04 -2.26
CA HIS A 71 -2.45 -0.35 -2.01
C HIS A 71 -3.45 -0.62 -3.13
N LEU A 72 -4.64 -1.06 -2.73
CA LEU A 72 -5.69 -1.47 -3.66
C LEU A 72 -6.93 -0.63 -3.39
N CYS A 73 -7.38 0.14 -4.39
CA CYS A 73 -8.47 1.09 -4.17
C CYS A 73 -9.86 0.45 -4.09
N GLY A 74 -10.00 -0.87 -4.18
CA GLY A 74 -11.28 -1.57 -4.17
C GLY A 74 -11.22 -3.02 -4.65
N GLN A 75 -12.36 -3.69 -4.62
CA GLN A 75 -12.49 -5.10 -5.02
C GLN A 75 -11.94 -5.37 -6.44
N GLY A 76 -12.26 -4.52 -7.42
CA GLY A 76 -11.80 -4.73 -8.80
C GLY A 76 -10.27 -4.77 -8.92
N CYS A 77 -9.58 -3.81 -8.31
CA CYS A 77 -8.11 -3.80 -8.28
C CYS A 77 -7.55 -4.94 -7.43
N ALA A 78 -8.22 -5.35 -6.35
CA ALA A 78 -7.79 -6.50 -5.56
C ALA A 78 -7.86 -7.82 -6.35
N MET A 79 -8.92 -8.00 -7.15
CA MET A 79 -9.04 -9.17 -8.02
C MET A 79 -7.98 -9.19 -9.12
N GLN A 80 -7.70 -8.04 -9.74
CA GLN A 80 -6.63 -7.92 -10.74
C GLN A 80 -5.24 -8.22 -10.15
N ALA A 81 -4.96 -7.73 -8.93
CA ALA A 81 -3.70 -8.05 -8.25
C ALA A 81 -3.56 -9.56 -7.99
N MET A 82 -4.65 -10.20 -7.56
CA MET A 82 -4.68 -11.65 -7.34
C MET A 82 -4.50 -12.44 -8.64
N GLU A 83 -5.15 -12.01 -9.73
CA GLU A 83 -5.00 -12.61 -11.06
C GLU A 83 -3.55 -12.53 -11.55
N ARG A 84 -2.92 -11.34 -11.47
CA ARG A 84 -1.50 -11.14 -11.80
C ARG A 84 -0.61 -12.10 -10.99
N TYR A 85 -0.85 -12.21 -9.68
CA TYR A 85 -0.10 -13.14 -8.83
C TYR A 85 -0.30 -14.61 -9.22
N MET A 86 -1.52 -15.03 -9.57
CA MET A 86 -1.78 -16.41 -10.00
C MET A 86 -1.04 -16.73 -11.31
N ASP A 87 -0.94 -15.77 -12.21
CA ASP A 87 -0.29 -15.96 -13.51
C ASP A 87 1.24 -15.95 -13.40
N THR A 88 1.81 -14.89 -12.82
CA THR A 88 3.27 -14.63 -12.84
C THR A 88 3.96 -14.85 -11.50
N GLY A 89 3.19 -14.88 -10.39
CA GLY A 89 3.74 -14.86 -9.03
C GLY A 89 4.02 -13.45 -8.49
N GLU A 90 3.76 -12.40 -9.29
CA GLU A 90 4.04 -11.01 -8.95
C GLU A 90 2.80 -10.13 -9.09
N ILE A 91 2.81 -8.98 -8.41
CA ILE A 91 1.84 -7.90 -8.66
C ILE A 91 2.64 -6.81 -9.37
N GLU A 92 2.75 -6.91 -10.69
CA GLU A 92 3.37 -5.86 -11.49
C GLU A 92 2.64 -4.54 -11.20
N SER A 93 3.31 -3.58 -10.56
CA SER A 93 2.75 -2.24 -10.39
C SER A 93 3.09 -1.42 -11.64
N GLU A 94 2.09 -0.78 -12.23
CA GLU A 94 2.30 0.11 -13.40
C GLU A 94 3.10 1.38 -13.04
N LEU A 95 3.53 1.50 -11.78
CA LEU A 95 4.29 2.61 -11.20
C LEU A 95 5.74 2.22 -10.86
N GLY A 96 6.16 0.98 -11.16
CA GLY A 96 7.35 0.31 -10.63
C GLY A 96 8.72 0.65 -11.23
N GLU A 97 8.84 1.51 -12.23
CA GLU A 97 10.17 1.82 -12.82
C GLU A 97 11.09 2.65 -11.91
N TYR A 98 10.63 3.17 -10.76
CA TYR A 98 11.41 4.08 -9.91
C TYR A 98 12.09 3.48 -8.68
N GLN A 99 11.92 2.19 -8.36
CA GLN A 99 12.36 1.64 -7.06
C GLN A 99 13.45 0.55 -7.12
N ALA A 100 14.05 0.27 -8.28
CA ALA A 100 15.08 -0.78 -8.44
C ALA A 100 16.53 -0.34 -8.14
N HIS A 101 16.75 0.71 -7.34
CA HIS A 101 18.10 1.18 -6.96
C HIS A 101 18.23 1.49 -5.47
N ARG A 102 18.10 0.47 -4.61
CA ARG A 102 18.61 0.57 -3.24
C ARG A 102 19.16 -0.74 -2.71
#